data_AF-A0A370VAF8-F1
#
_entry.id   AF-A0A370VAF8-F1
#
_cell.length_a   1.000
_cell.length_b   1.000
_cell.length_c   1.000
_cell.angle_alpha   90.00
_cell.angle_beta   90.00
_cell.angle_gamma   90.00
#
_symmetry.space_group_name_H-M   'P 1'
#
loop_
_entity.id
_entity.type
_entity.pdbx_description
1 polymer ?
#
loop_
_entity_poly.entity_id
_entity_poly.type
_entity_poly.pdbx_seq_one_letter_code
_entity_poly.pdbx_strand_id
1 'polypeptide(L)'
;MESNIKGLVSAGHEMASELKAECGAVDMRSVAKLLSDLATQLEVQLVRANALAEDQQKAIESIKQADSAVKLAHEKFSALAAENAKLKKFCKDAAFDADYEAELGMERGGFSDALNDIETPATDAFLAEVRAQGVEMAMEHMQSSGSLTFGDCYISLNEFAAELRKGGNQ
;
A
#
# COMPACT_ATOMS: atom_id res chain seq x y z
N MET A 1 18.68 25.67 -2.74
CA MET A 1 19.98 25.72 -3.47
C MET A 1 19.68 26.01 -4.93
N GLU A 2 19.14 27.20 -5.20
CA GLU A 2 18.82 27.68 -6.54
C GLU A 2 20.13 27.95 -7.31
N SER A 3 20.41 27.04 -8.25
CA SER A 3 21.00 27.30 -9.56
C SER A 3 22.32 28.07 -9.68
N ASN A 4 23.39 27.59 -9.03
CA ASN A 4 24.77 27.87 -9.48
C ASN A 4 25.03 27.40 -10.92
N ILE A 5 24.19 26.51 -11.47
CA ILE A 5 24.30 25.96 -12.84
C ILE A 5 23.98 27.01 -13.89
N LYS A 6 22.89 27.79 -13.71
CA LYS A 6 22.60 28.91 -14.62
C LYS A 6 23.75 29.92 -14.65
N GLY A 7 24.36 30.21 -13.50
CA GLY A 7 25.53 31.10 -13.42
C GLY A 7 26.73 30.55 -14.22
N LEU A 8 27.05 29.27 -14.07
CA LEU A 8 28.15 28.62 -14.79
C LEU A 8 27.89 28.47 -16.28
N VAL A 9 26.65 28.18 -16.69
CA VAL A 9 26.26 28.15 -18.09
C VAL A 9 26.39 29.53 -18.72
N SER A 10 25.95 30.59 -18.04
CA SER A 10 26.13 31.96 -18.52
C SER A 10 27.60 32.35 -18.63
N ALA A 11 28.42 32.07 -17.62
CA ALA A 11 29.86 32.34 -17.64
C ALA A 11 30.59 31.56 -18.74
N GLY A 12 30.18 30.32 -19.00
CA GLY A 12 30.71 29.54 -20.12
C GLY A 12 30.36 30.13 -21.48
N HIS A 13 29.14 30.63 -21.68
CA HIS A 13 28.74 31.30 -22.93
C HIS A 13 29.48 32.61 -23.16
N GLU A 14 29.69 33.40 -22.10
CA GLU A 14 30.45 34.65 -22.15
C GLU A 14 31.90 34.38 -22.57
N MET A 15 32.57 33.44 -21.90
CA MET A 15 33.95 33.05 -22.21
C MET A 15 34.11 32.44 -23.62
N ALA A 16 33.13 31.65 -24.08
CA ALA A 16 33.12 31.13 -25.46
C ALA A 16 32.92 32.24 -26.51
N SER A 17 32.22 33.32 -26.16
CA SER A 17 32.04 34.49 -27.02
C SER A 17 33.32 35.34 -27.09
N GLU A 18 34.02 35.50 -25.98
CA GLU A 18 35.34 36.16 -25.92
C GLU A 18 36.40 35.41 -26.73
N LEU A 19 36.47 34.08 -26.59
CA LEU A 19 37.37 33.22 -27.38
C LEU A 19 37.15 33.36 -28.89
N LYS A 20 35.91 33.66 -29.31
CA LYS A 20 35.53 33.84 -30.71
C LYS A 20 35.82 35.25 -31.23
N ALA A 21 35.90 36.24 -30.35
CA ALA A 21 36.00 37.66 -30.70
C ALA A 21 37.44 38.19 -30.77
N GLU A 22 38.41 37.61 -30.04
CA GLU A 22 39.77 38.15 -29.95
C GLU A 22 40.88 37.17 -30.38
N CYS A 23 41.85 37.67 -31.15
CA CYS A 23 43.19 37.09 -31.29
C CYS A 23 44.07 37.47 -30.08
N GLY A 24 43.48 37.52 -28.88
CA GLY A 24 44.00 38.14 -27.65
C GLY A 24 43.85 37.21 -26.45
N ALA A 25 44.79 37.27 -25.51
CA ALA A 25 45.06 36.25 -24.51
C ALA A 25 43.91 36.02 -23.52
N VAL A 26 43.23 34.88 -23.62
CA VAL A 26 42.37 34.35 -22.55
C VAL A 26 43.22 34.00 -21.33
N ASP A 27 42.81 34.45 -20.15
CA ASP A 27 43.45 34.04 -18.89
C ASP A 27 43.20 32.55 -18.62
N MET A 28 44.23 31.73 -18.79
CA MET A 28 44.17 30.29 -18.54
C MET A 28 43.77 29.95 -17.10
N ARG A 29 43.96 30.83 -16.11
CA ARG A 29 43.47 30.59 -14.74
C ARG A 29 41.95 30.67 -14.68
N SER A 30 41.34 31.61 -15.39
CA SER A 30 39.88 31.76 -15.46
C SER A 30 39.24 30.55 -16.17
N VAL A 31 39.85 30.06 -17.25
CA VAL A 31 39.45 28.82 -17.92
C VAL A 31 39.56 27.61 -16.99
N ALA A 32 40.70 27.46 -16.30
CA ALA A 32 40.91 26.35 -15.36
C ALA A 32 39.89 26.36 -14.22
N LYS A 33 39.54 27.55 -13.71
CA LYS A 33 38.51 27.70 -12.67
C LYS A 33 37.13 27.31 -13.20
N LEU A 34 36.72 27.79 -14.37
CA LEU A 34 35.45 27.43 -15.00
C LEU A 34 35.34 25.92 -15.23
N LEU A 35 36.42 25.28 -15.72
CA LEU A 35 36.47 23.82 -15.92
C LEU A 35 36.34 23.06 -14.59
N SER A 36 37.03 23.49 -13.54
CA SER A 36 36.93 22.90 -12.21
C SER A 36 35.52 23.04 -11.62
N ASP A 37 34.91 24.22 -11.76
CA ASP A 37 33.57 24.49 -11.28
C ASP A 37 32.52 23.66 -12.05
N LEU A 38 32.69 23.53 -13.38
CA LEU A 38 31.84 22.68 -14.22
C LEU A 38 31.97 21.20 -13.87
N ALA A 39 33.20 20.70 -13.66
CA ALA A 39 33.45 19.32 -13.26
C ALA A 39 32.76 19.00 -11.92
N THR A 40 32.92 19.89 -10.94
CA THR A 40 32.26 19.77 -9.63
C THR A 40 30.73 19.75 -9.77
N GLN A 41 30.17 20.59 -10.65
CA GLN A 41 28.73 20.60 -10.87
C GLN A 41 28.21 19.37 -11.60
N LEU A 42 28.96 18.81 -12.54
CA LEU A 42 28.61 17.55 -13.20
C LEU A 42 28.57 16.40 -12.20
N GLU A 43 29.54 16.32 -11.27
CA GLU A 43 29.51 15.34 -10.18
C GLU A 43 28.28 15.50 -9.29
N VAL A 44 27.96 16.74 -8.88
CA VAL A 44 26.76 17.03 -8.09
C VAL A 44 25.48 16.63 -8.83
N GLN A 45 25.40 16.89 -10.14
CA GLN A 45 24.24 16.50 -10.95
C GLN A 45 24.13 14.99 -11.11
N LEU A 46 25.25 14.28 -11.28
CA LEU A 46 25.26 12.83 -11.35
C LEU A 46 24.74 12.20 -10.05
N VAL A 47 25.21 12.67 -8.90
CA VAL A 47 24.74 12.18 -7.59
C VAL A 47 23.25 12.46 -7.40
N ARG A 48 22.77 13.64 -7.77
CA ARG A 48 21.34 13.99 -7.69
C ARG A 48 20.48 13.14 -8.63
N ALA A 49 20.94 12.90 -9.86
CA ALA A 49 20.25 12.07 -10.82
C ALA A 49 20.14 10.62 -10.33
N ASN A 50 21.20 10.08 -9.75
CA ASN A 50 21.19 8.74 -9.16
C ASN A 50 20.22 8.63 -7.98
N ALA A 51 20.25 9.60 -7.05
CA ALA A 51 19.31 9.64 -5.93
C ALA A 51 17.85 9.75 -6.40
N LEU A 52 17.57 10.59 -7.40
CA LEU A 52 16.24 10.71 -7.97
C LEU A 52 15.79 9.41 -8.65
N ALA A 53 16.69 8.72 -9.34
CA ALA A 53 16.38 7.43 -9.98
C ALA A 53 16.05 6.35 -8.94
N GLU A 54 16.81 6.30 -7.83
CA GLU A 54 16.51 5.38 -6.72
C GLU A 54 15.15 5.69 -6.06
N ASP A 55 14.86 6.96 -5.81
CA ASP A 55 13.58 7.36 -5.22
C ASP A 55 12.40 7.08 -6.16
N GLN A 56 12.57 7.29 -7.47
CA GLN A 56 11.58 6.91 -8.48
C GLN A 56 11.36 5.39 -8.52
N GLN A 57 12.42 4.60 -8.42
CA GLN A 57 12.31 3.14 -8.39
C GLN A 57 11.52 2.67 -7.16
N LYS A 58 11.84 3.21 -5.97
CA LYS A 58 11.10 2.92 -4.73
C LYS A 58 9.63 3.32 -4.83
N ALA A 59 9.35 4.49 -5.43
CA ALA A 59 7.97 4.95 -5.65
C ALA A 59 7.20 4.01 -6.59
N ILE A 60 7.82 3.54 -7.68
CA ILE A 60 7.21 2.58 -8.61
C ILE A 60 6.90 1.27 -7.90
N GLU A 61 7.81 0.76 -7.08
CA GLU A 61 7.60 -0.48 -6.31
C GLU A 61 6.47 -0.34 -5.29
N SER A 62 6.43 0.77 -4.56
CA SER A 62 5.34 1.10 -3.63
C SER A 62 3.98 1.17 -4.34
N ILE A 63 3.91 1.82 -5.49
CA ILE A 63 2.68 1.91 -6.30
C ILE A 63 2.23 0.51 -6.77
N LYS A 64 3.15 -0.35 -7.20
CA LYS A 64 2.84 -1.73 -7.61
C LYS A 64 2.28 -2.56 -6.46
N GLN A 65 2.87 -2.42 -5.26
CA GLN A 65 2.37 -3.09 -4.06
C GLN A 65 0.97 -2.60 -3.69
N ALA A 66 0.75 -1.28 -3.73
CA ALA A 66 -0.56 -0.69 -3.46
C ALA A 66 -1.62 -1.15 -4.48
N ASP A 67 -1.30 -1.18 -5.78
CA ASP A 67 -2.20 -1.67 -6.82
C ASP A 67 -2.59 -3.14 -6.61
N SER A 68 -1.60 -3.97 -6.26
CA SER A 68 -1.83 -5.38 -5.95
C SER A 68 -2.74 -5.56 -4.72
N ALA A 69 -2.53 -4.76 -3.67
CA ALA A 69 -3.36 -4.77 -2.47
C ALA A 69 -4.80 -4.33 -2.76
N VAL A 70 -4.98 -3.26 -3.56
CA VAL A 70 -6.30 -2.76 -3.97
C VAL A 70 -7.04 -3.80 -4.81
N LYS A 71 -6.35 -4.44 -5.77
CA LYS A 71 -6.94 -5.50 -6.59
C LYS A 71 -7.41 -6.67 -5.74
N LEU A 72 -6.58 -7.15 -4.82
CA LEU A 72 -6.92 -8.26 -3.92
C LEU A 72 -8.12 -7.89 -3.02
N ALA A 73 -8.15 -6.69 -2.46
CA ALA A 73 -9.28 -6.21 -1.66
C ALA A 73 -10.56 -6.14 -2.50
N HIS A 74 -10.47 -5.61 -3.73
CA HIS A 74 -11.62 -5.53 -4.64
C HIS A 74 -12.19 -6.90 -4.99
N GLU A 75 -11.33 -7.89 -5.26
CA GLU A 75 -11.74 -9.28 -5.54
C GLU A 75 -12.48 -9.89 -4.34
N LYS A 76 -11.94 -9.73 -3.11
CA LYS A 76 -12.57 -10.22 -1.87
C LYS A 76 -13.93 -9.58 -1.61
N PHE A 77 -14.00 -8.24 -1.66
CA PHE A 77 -15.27 -7.54 -1.43
C PHE A 77 -16.30 -7.83 -2.52
N SER A 78 -15.87 -8.02 -3.76
CA SER A 78 -16.78 -8.43 -4.84
C SER A 78 -17.36 -9.83 -4.60
N ALA A 79 -16.55 -10.78 -4.12
CA ALA A 79 -17.02 -12.11 -3.76
C ALA A 79 -18.03 -12.07 -2.61
N LEU A 80 -17.73 -11.31 -1.54
CA LEU A 80 -18.65 -11.10 -0.40
C LEU A 80 -19.94 -10.39 -0.83
N ALA A 81 -19.87 -9.41 -1.73
CA ALA A 81 -21.05 -8.71 -2.24
C ALA A 81 -21.93 -9.66 -3.07
N ALA A 82 -21.33 -10.50 -3.91
CA ALA A 82 -22.05 -11.50 -4.70
C ALA A 82 -22.72 -12.56 -3.81
N GLU A 83 -22.03 -13.04 -2.78
CA GLU A 83 -22.60 -13.96 -1.78
C GLU A 83 -23.77 -13.31 -1.03
N ASN A 84 -23.60 -12.08 -0.53
CA ASN A 84 -24.67 -11.33 0.13
C ASN A 84 -25.89 -11.10 -0.76
N ALA A 85 -25.69 -10.85 -2.06
CA ALA A 85 -26.78 -10.72 -3.02
C ALA A 85 -27.56 -12.04 -3.17
N LYS A 86 -26.86 -13.18 -3.21
CA LYS A 86 -27.48 -14.51 -3.25
C LYS A 86 -28.25 -14.81 -1.96
N LEU A 87 -27.67 -14.55 -0.80
CA LEU A 87 -28.33 -14.72 0.50
C LEU A 87 -29.59 -13.85 0.60
N LYS A 88 -29.52 -12.58 0.20
CA LYS A 88 -30.68 -11.69 0.19
C LYS A 88 -31.78 -12.18 -0.75
N LYS A 89 -31.42 -12.75 -1.90
CA LYS A 89 -32.38 -13.36 -2.82
C LYS A 89 -33.02 -14.60 -2.17
N PHE A 90 -32.21 -15.51 -1.64
CA PHE A 90 -32.67 -16.70 -0.95
C PHE A 90 -33.69 -16.34 0.15
N CYS A 91 -33.39 -15.36 1.01
CA CYS A 91 -34.31 -14.94 2.07
C CYS A 91 -35.64 -14.39 1.54
N LYS A 92 -35.66 -13.74 0.36
CA LYS A 92 -36.90 -13.24 -0.26
C LYS A 92 -37.74 -14.38 -0.83
N ASP A 93 -37.09 -15.29 -1.54
CA ASP A 93 -37.76 -16.44 -2.16
C ASP A 93 -38.35 -17.33 -1.05
N ALA A 94 -37.58 -17.59 0.00
CA ALA A 94 -38.04 -18.33 1.17
C ALA A 94 -39.20 -17.66 1.93
N ALA A 95 -39.21 -16.34 2.07
CA ALA A 95 -40.30 -15.63 2.72
C ALA A 95 -41.62 -15.79 1.93
N PHE A 96 -41.53 -15.76 0.60
CA PHE A 96 -42.67 -15.99 -0.28
C PHE A 96 -43.22 -17.42 -0.15
N ASP A 97 -42.34 -18.42 -0.15
CA ASP A 97 -42.74 -19.82 0.00
C ASP A 97 -43.40 -20.07 1.37
N ALA A 98 -42.85 -19.50 2.45
CA ALA A 98 -43.42 -19.64 3.79
C ALA A 98 -44.82 -19.02 3.94
N ASP A 99 -45.09 -17.91 3.25
CA ASP A 99 -46.41 -17.26 3.20
C ASP A 99 -47.40 -18.08 2.36
N TYR A 100 -46.95 -18.59 1.19
CA TYR A 100 -47.77 -19.43 0.30
C TYR A 100 -48.18 -20.76 0.96
N GLU A 101 -47.25 -21.47 1.60
CA GLU A 101 -47.51 -22.73 2.31
C GLU A 101 -48.45 -22.52 3.50
N ALA A 102 -48.36 -21.36 4.18
CA ALA A 102 -49.26 -21.00 5.28
C ALA A 102 -50.69 -20.71 4.80
N GLU A 103 -50.86 -20.04 3.65
CA GLU A 103 -52.19 -19.79 3.05
C GLU A 103 -52.88 -21.08 2.58
N LEU A 104 -52.09 -22.07 2.12
CA LEU A 104 -52.61 -23.34 1.60
C LEU A 104 -52.64 -24.49 2.63
N GLY A 105 -52.16 -24.24 3.86
CA GLY A 105 -52.17 -25.23 4.94
C GLY A 105 -51.21 -26.42 4.71
N MET A 106 -50.14 -26.22 3.95
CA MET A 106 -49.16 -27.25 3.59
C MET A 106 -48.00 -27.33 4.62
N GLU A 107 -47.27 -28.45 4.64
CA GLU A 107 -46.20 -28.69 5.61
C GLU A 107 -44.94 -27.86 5.33
N ARG A 108 -44.52 -27.04 6.30
CA ARG A 108 -43.36 -26.12 6.26
C ARG A 108 -41.96 -26.77 6.13
N GLY A 109 -41.85 -28.05 5.79
CA GLY A 109 -40.61 -28.82 5.87
C GLY A 109 -39.47 -28.32 4.98
N GLY A 110 -39.75 -27.93 3.73
CA GLY A 110 -38.72 -27.63 2.73
C GLY A 110 -37.84 -26.40 3.02
N PHE A 111 -38.35 -25.43 3.78
CA PHE A 111 -37.59 -24.22 4.14
C PHE A 111 -36.50 -24.51 5.18
N SER A 112 -36.79 -25.39 6.15
CA SER A 112 -35.83 -25.73 7.21
C SER A 112 -34.64 -26.52 6.66
N ASP A 113 -34.87 -27.41 5.70
CA ASP A 113 -33.81 -28.18 5.05
C ASP A 113 -32.95 -27.26 4.18
N ALA A 114 -33.57 -26.37 3.40
CA ALA A 114 -32.86 -25.40 2.56
C ALA A 114 -32.00 -24.41 3.37
N LEU A 115 -32.39 -24.06 4.61
CA LEU A 115 -31.56 -23.25 5.51
C LEU A 115 -30.32 -23.99 6.02
N ASN A 116 -30.44 -25.30 6.28
CA ASN A 116 -29.33 -26.10 6.79
C ASN A 116 -28.22 -26.31 5.74
N ASP A 117 -28.57 -26.21 4.45
CA ASP A 117 -27.65 -26.41 3.32
C ASP A 117 -27.03 -25.10 2.79
N ILE A 118 -27.25 -23.94 3.44
CA ILE A 118 -26.63 -22.68 3.02
C ILE A 118 -25.15 -22.68 3.36
N GLU A 119 -24.32 -22.54 2.33
CA GLU A 119 -22.88 -22.30 2.46
C GLU A 119 -22.53 -20.84 2.18
N THR A 120 -21.55 -20.32 2.92
CA THR A 120 -21.02 -18.95 2.78
C THR A 120 -19.49 -18.97 2.57
N PRO A 121 -19.00 -19.58 1.48
CA PRO A 121 -17.57 -19.82 1.27
C PRO A 121 -16.73 -18.52 1.20
N ALA A 122 -17.28 -17.42 0.70
CA ALA A 122 -16.57 -16.14 0.66
C ALA A 122 -16.43 -15.55 2.07
N THR A 123 -17.48 -15.65 2.90
CA THR A 123 -17.42 -15.27 4.31
C THR A 123 -16.45 -16.15 5.09
N ASP A 124 -16.48 -17.47 4.88
CA ASP A 124 -15.57 -18.40 5.56
C ASP A 124 -14.10 -18.13 5.22
N ALA A 125 -13.81 -17.87 3.94
CA ALA A 125 -12.47 -17.50 3.47
C ALA A 125 -12.02 -16.17 4.09
N PHE A 126 -12.90 -15.15 4.13
CA PHE A 126 -12.60 -13.86 4.75
C PHE A 126 -12.32 -14.01 6.25
N LEU A 127 -13.11 -14.80 6.98
CA LEU A 127 -12.89 -15.05 8.40
C LEU A 127 -11.61 -15.85 8.66
N ALA A 128 -11.26 -16.80 7.79
CA ALA A 128 -9.99 -17.53 7.89
C ALA A 128 -8.79 -16.58 7.73
N GLU A 129 -8.88 -15.65 6.78
CA GLU A 129 -7.86 -14.61 6.59
C GLU A 129 -7.76 -13.67 7.80
N VAL A 130 -8.88 -13.15 8.31
CA VAL A 130 -8.87 -12.26 9.50
C VAL A 130 -8.28 -12.98 10.72
N ARG A 131 -8.55 -14.28 10.88
CA ARG A 131 -7.91 -15.08 11.94
C ARG A 131 -6.40 -15.20 11.72
N ALA A 132 -5.94 -15.44 10.49
CA ALA A 132 -4.51 -15.48 10.18
C ALA A 132 -3.83 -14.14 10.47
N GLN A 133 -4.41 -13.02 10.02
CA GLN A 133 -3.94 -11.66 10.33
C GLN A 133 -3.90 -11.40 11.85
N GLY A 134 -4.90 -11.89 12.59
CA GLY A 134 -4.89 -11.82 14.06
C GLY A 134 -3.69 -12.53 14.69
N VAL A 135 -3.29 -13.67 14.15
CA VAL A 135 -2.09 -14.41 14.61
C VAL A 135 -0.80 -13.68 14.22
N GLU A 136 -0.73 -13.13 13.00
CA GLU A 136 0.40 -12.32 12.54
C GLU A 136 0.60 -11.08 13.43
N MET A 137 -0.49 -10.34 13.71
CA MET A 137 -0.45 -9.19 14.62
C MET A 137 -0.01 -9.59 16.04
N ALA A 138 -0.46 -10.74 16.54
CA ALA A 138 -0.01 -11.25 17.83
C ALA A 138 1.49 -11.57 17.83
N MET A 139 2.02 -12.15 16.76
CA MET A 139 3.45 -12.43 16.61
C MET A 139 4.29 -11.15 16.59
N GLU A 140 3.86 -10.14 15.83
CA GLU A 140 4.54 -8.83 15.76
C GLU A 140 4.48 -8.10 17.12
N HIS A 141 3.34 -8.12 17.79
CA HIS A 141 3.19 -7.55 19.13
C HIS A 141 4.13 -8.24 20.13
N MET A 142 4.22 -9.57 20.09
CA MET A 142 5.16 -10.29 20.95
C MET A 142 6.61 -9.90 20.69
N GLN A 143 7.03 -9.82 19.42
CA GLN A 143 8.39 -9.41 19.06
C GLN A 143 8.72 -7.98 19.53
N SER A 144 7.76 -7.06 19.46
CA SER A 144 7.95 -5.65 19.84
C SER A 144 7.75 -5.36 21.33
N SER A 145 7.00 -6.21 22.05
CA SER A 145 6.71 -6.04 23.49
C SER A 145 7.93 -6.14 24.40
N GLY A 146 9.04 -6.72 23.93
CA GLY A 146 10.22 -6.99 24.76
C GLY A 146 10.01 -8.08 25.82
N SER A 147 8.95 -8.88 25.71
CA SER A 147 8.65 -10.00 26.62
C SER A 147 9.79 -11.02 26.66
N LEU A 148 10.28 -11.35 27.86
CA LEU A 148 11.45 -12.23 28.06
C LEU A 148 11.05 -13.62 28.57
N THR A 149 9.83 -13.78 29.08
CA THR A 149 9.31 -15.05 29.60
C THR A 149 7.95 -15.38 29.02
N PHE A 150 7.57 -16.66 29.10
CA PHE A 150 6.24 -17.11 28.68
C PHE A 150 5.11 -16.39 29.47
N GLY A 151 5.35 -16.07 30.74
CA GLY A 151 4.40 -15.31 31.56
C GLY A 151 4.19 -13.88 31.05
N ASP A 152 5.28 -13.20 30.66
CA ASP A 152 5.21 -11.84 30.11
C ASP A 152 4.46 -11.83 28.76
N CYS A 153 4.73 -12.82 27.90
CA CYS A 153 4.01 -13.01 26.65
C CYS A 153 2.51 -13.20 26.86
N TYR A 154 2.11 -13.98 27.88
CA TYR A 154 0.71 -14.21 28.21
C TYR A 154 0.01 -12.91 28.65
N ILE A 155 0.65 -12.11 29.51
CA ILE A 155 0.09 -10.84 29.98
C ILE A 155 -0.04 -9.87 28.81
N SER A 156 1.02 -9.66 28.03
CA SER A 156 1.05 -8.77 26.86
C SER A 156 -0.01 -9.14 25.82
N LEU A 157 -0.16 -10.43 25.48
CA LEU A 157 -1.21 -10.86 24.54
C LEU A 157 -2.63 -10.67 25.08
N ASN A 158 -2.85 -10.84 26.38
CA ASN A 158 -4.17 -10.59 26.99
C ASN A 158 -4.52 -9.10 26.99
N GLU A 159 -3.55 -8.24 27.28
CA GLU A 159 -3.69 -6.79 27.18
C GLU A 159 -4.00 -6.37 25.75
N PHE A 160 -3.21 -6.86 24.77
CA PHE A 160 -3.43 -6.61 23.35
C PHE A 160 -4.82 -7.08 22.88
N ALA A 161 -5.25 -8.29 23.27
CA ALA A 161 -6.59 -8.77 22.95
C ALA A 161 -7.70 -7.92 23.60
N ALA A 162 -7.47 -7.38 24.80
CA ALA A 162 -8.42 -6.48 25.46
C ALA A 162 -8.49 -5.11 24.76
N GLU A 163 -7.39 -4.61 24.22
CA GLU A 163 -7.36 -3.40 23.38
C GLU A 163 -8.15 -3.62 22.08
N LEU A 164 -7.93 -4.73 21.38
CA LEU A 164 -8.67 -5.07 20.16
C LEU A 164 -10.19 -5.12 20.39
N ARG A 165 -10.64 -5.69 21.52
CA ARG A 165 -12.08 -5.74 21.87
C ARG A 165 -12.69 -4.37 22.13
N LYS A 166 -11.89 -3.36 22.47
CA LYS A 166 -12.35 -1.97 22.65
C LYS A 166 -12.32 -1.17 21.33
N GLY A 167 -11.97 -1.80 20.20
CA GLY A 167 -11.81 -1.15 18.90
C GLY A 167 -10.46 -0.46 18.74
N GLY A 168 -9.40 -1.04 19.34
CA GLY A 168 -8.08 -0.42 19.57
C GLY A 168 -7.57 0.54 18.48
N ASN A 169 -7.03 1.68 18.91
CA ASN A 169 -6.39 2.76 18.12
C ASN A 169 -6.83 2.89 16.63
N GLN A 170 -8.13 2.83 16.36
CA GLN A 170 -8.72 3.31 15.10
C GLN A 170 -8.77 4.83 15.04
#